data_AF-A0A3D1SR09-F1
#
_entry.id   AF-A0A3D1SR09-F1
#
_cell.length_a   1.000
_cell.length_b   1.000
_cell.length_c   1.000
_cell.angle_alpha   90.00
_cell.angle_beta   90.00
_cell.angle_gamma   90.00
#
_symmetry.space_group_name_H-M   'P 1'
#
loop_
_entity.id
_entity.type
_entity.pdbx_description
1 polymer ?
#
loop_
_entity_poly.entity_id
_entity_poly.type
_entity_poly.pdbx_seq_one_letter_code
_entity_poly.pdbx_strand_id
1 'polypeptide(L)' 'RVFPAIDISLSSTRREELLLDDKTLRAVVVMRRMFSTLADQRGLEAMEALLQHMSKTSNNMEFLATLNKSIL' A
#
# COMPACT_ATOMS: atom_id res chain seq x y z
N ARG A 1 2.37 -19.19 6.15
CA ARG A 1 2.05 -19.09 4.70
C ARG A 1 1.29 -17.78 4.53
N VAL A 2 1.75 -16.90 3.64
CA VAL A 2 1.18 -15.56 3.45
C VAL A 2 0.40 -15.52 2.15
N PHE A 3 -0.85 -15.09 2.21
CA PHE A 3 -1.71 -14.88 1.05
C PHE A 3 -2.34 -13.50 1.13
N PRO A 4 -2.47 -12.77 0.01
CA PRO A 4 -2.14 -13.18 -1.37
C PRO A 4 -0.63 -13.14 -1.65
N ALA A 5 -0.15 -14.03 -2.53
CA ALA A 5 1.26 -14.09 -2.94
C ALA A 5 1.54 -13.11 -4.09
N ILE A 6 1.40 -11.81 -3.83
CA ILE A 6 1.58 -10.73 -4.82
C ILE A 6 2.85 -9.95 -4.50
N ASP A 7 3.64 -9.66 -5.53
CA ASP A 7 4.76 -8.73 -5.45
C ASP A 7 4.26 -7.31 -5.78
N ILE A 8 4.13 -6.45 -4.77
CA ILE A 8 3.64 -5.08 -4.91
C ILE A 8 4.68 -4.17 -5.59
N SER A 9 5.97 -4.44 -5.39
CA SER A 9 7.07 -3.63 -5.96
C SER A 9 7.13 -3.77 -7.48
N LEU A 10 6.82 -4.96 -7.99
CA LEU A 10 6.78 -5.24 -9.43
C LEU A 10 5.40 -5.03 -10.07
N SER A 11 4.32 -5.03 -9.28
CA SER A 11 2.95 -4.85 -9.79
C SER A 11 2.61 -3.38 -10.02
N SER A 12 2.28 -3.00 -11.26
CA SER A 12 1.85 -1.65 -11.64
C SER A 12 0.86 -1.67 -12.80
N THR A 13 0.20 -0.54 -13.04
CA THR A 13 -0.72 -0.36 -14.18
C THR A 13 -0.31 0.87 -14.98
N ARG A 14 -0.24 0.73 -16.31
CA ARG A 14 0.06 1.86 -17.21
C ARG A 14 -1.10 2.85 -17.20
N ARG A 15 -0.77 4.14 -17.12
CA ARG A 15 -1.75 5.25 -17.09
C ARG A 15 -2.78 5.12 -15.96
N GLU A 16 -2.32 4.74 -14.76
CA GLU A 16 -3.21 4.58 -13.59
C GLU A 16 -3.89 5.89 -13.16
N GLU A 17 -3.38 7.06 -13.60
CA GLU A 17 -4.01 8.37 -13.42
C GLU A 17 -5.35 8.53 -14.14
N LEU A 18 -5.67 7.66 -15.11
CA LEU A 18 -6.98 7.64 -15.77
C LEU A 18 -8.00 6.77 -15.01
N LEU A 19 -7.54 5.95 -14.07
CA LEU A 19 -8.36 4.97 -13.34
C LEU A 19 -8.64 5.41 -11.90
N LEU A 20 -7.71 6.17 -11.31
CA LEU A 20 -7.80 6.66 -9.94
C LEU A 20 -7.93 8.18 -9.93
N ASP A 21 -8.74 8.71 -9.02
CA ASP A 21 -8.74 10.14 -8.76
C ASP A 21 -7.40 10.58 -8.15
N ASP A 22 -7.07 11.86 -8.30
CA ASP A 22 -5.76 12.42 -7.89
C ASP A 22 -5.45 12.18 -6.40
N LYS A 23 -6.47 12.22 -5.53
CA LYS A 23 -6.27 12.00 -4.09
C LYS A 23 -5.92 10.54 -3.81
N THR A 24 -6.66 9.60 -4.40
CA THR A 24 -6.38 8.17 -4.28
C THR A 24 -5.04 7.81 -4.88
N LEU A 25 -4.71 8.34 -6.06
CA LEU A 25 -3.43 8.11 -6.73
C LEU A 25 -2.25 8.51 -5.85
N ARG A 26 -2.29 9.72 -5.27
CA ARG A 26 -1.24 10.18 -4.34
C ARG A 26 -1.11 9.27 -3.11
N ALA A 27 -2.22 8.84 -2.53
CA ALA A 27 -2.21 7.95 -1.38
C ALA A 27 -1.63 6.56 -1.73
N VAL A 28 -1.95 6.01 -2.91
CA VAL A 28 -1.40 4.74 -3.40
C VAL A 28 0.11 4.86 -3.64
N VAL A 29 0.59 5.95 -4.22
CA VAL A 29 2.03 6.19 -4.41
C VAL A 29 2.75 6.24 -3.06
N VAL A 30 2.19 6.93 -2.09
CA VAL A 30 2.71 7.01 -0.72
C VAL A 30 2.74 5.62 -0.06
N MET A 31 1.65 4.85 -0.18
CA MET A 31 1.57 3.46 0.30
C MET A 31 2.66 2.59 -0.32
N ARG A 32 2.86 2.65 -1.64
CA ARG A 32 3.88 1.88 -2.36
C ARG A 32 5.29 2.22 -1.88
N ARG A 33 5.58 3.50 -1.62
CA ARG A 33 6.88 3.92 -1.06
C ARG A 33 7.11 3.34 0.33
N MET A 34 6.12 3.43 1.22
CA MET A 34 6.22 2.82 2.54
C MET A 34 6.42 1.30 2.47
N PHE A 35 5.65 0.63 1.61
CA PHE A 35 5.82 -0.80 1.38
C PHE A 35 7.23 -1.14 0.90
N SER A 36 7.77 -0.40 -0.07
CA SER A 36 9.14 -0.60 -0.55
C SER A 36 10.16 -0.47 0.58
N THR A 37 10.05 0.55 1.42
CA THR A 37 10.96 0.72 2.57
C THR A 37 10.86 -0.42 3.59
N LEU A 38 9.65 -0.93 3.83
CA LEU A 38 9.44 -2.08 4.72
C LEU A 38 9.97 -3.38 4.10
N ALA A 39 9.80 -3.56 2.78
CA ALA A 39 10.29 -4.72 2.05
C ALA A 39 11.83 -4.75 2.05
N ASP A 40 12.50 -3.60 1.89
CA ASP A 40 13.96 -3.50 1.97
C ASP A 40 14.49 -3.88 3.37
N GLN A 41 13.72 -3.58 4.43
CA GLN A 41 14.11 -3.86 5.81
C GLN A 41 13.75 -5.27 6.30
N ARG A 42 12.58 -5.79 5.88
CA ARG A 42 11.93 -6.98 6.48
C ARG A 42 11.53 -8.05 5.47
N GLY A 43 11.79 -7.84 4.18
CA GLY A 43 11.50 -8.81 3.11
C GLY A 43 10.04 -9.25 3.10
N LEU A 44 9.82 -10.56 3.24
CA LEU A 44 8.49 -11.18 3.18
C LEU A 44 7.55 -10.75 4.32
N GLU A 45 8.08 -10.30 5.47
CA GLU A 45 7.27 -9.81 6.59
C GLU A 45 6.57 -8.48 6.28
N ALA A 46 7.03 -7.74 5.26
CA ALA A 46 6.40 -6.49 4.84
C ALA A 46 4.95 -6.72 4.38
N MET A 47 4.68 -7.85 3.71
CA MET A 47 3.32 -8.23 3.31
C MET A 47 2.44 -8.53 4.52
N GLU A 48 2.95 -9.24 5.52
CA GLU A 48 2.19 -9.52 6.75
C GLU A 48 1.87 -8.22 7.50
N ALA A 49 2.82 -7.30 7.62
CA ALA A 49 2.62 -6.00 8.24
C ALA A 49 1.56 -5.17 7.50
N LEU A 50 1.60 -5.17 6.17
CA LEU A 50 0.59 -4.50 5.34
C LEU A 50 -0.81 -5.09 5.57
N LEU A 51 -0.93 -6.41 5.52
CA LEU A 51 -2.21 -7.11 5.73
C LEU A 51 -2.75 -6.87 7.16
N GLN A 52 -1.89 -6.86 8.17
CA GLN A 52 -2.27 -6.53 9.54
C GLN A 52 -2.75 -5.09 9.72
N HIS A 53 -2.24 -4.15 8.91
CA HIS A 53 -2.73 -2.77 8.94
C HIS A 53 -4.08 -2.68 8.21
N MET A 54 -4.20 -3.28 7.02
CA MET A 54 -5.45 -3.31 6.26
C MET A 54 -6.59 -3.97 7.05
N SER A 55 -6.31 -5.04 7.79
CA SER A 55 -7.32 -5.76 8.59
C SER A 55 -7.90 -4.94 9.75
N LYS A 56 -7.23 -3.87 10.18
CA LYS A 56 -7.72 -2.94 11.21
C LYS A 56 -8.69 -1.89 10.66
N THR A 57 -8.86 -1.82 9.35
CA THR A 57 -9.73 -0.86 8.68
C THR A 57 -10.89 -1.56 8.00
N SER A 58 -12.03 -0.86 7.91
CA SER A 58 -13.23 -1.43 7.30
C SER A 58 -13.16 -1.50 5.78
N ASN A 59 -12.39 -0.61 5.16
CA ASN A 59 -12.29 -0.50 3.70
C ASN A 59 -10.97 0.18 3.26
N ASN A 60 -10.67 0.09 1.96
CA ASN A 60 -9.44 0.64 1.38
C ASN A 60 -9.33 2.17 1.49
N MET A 61 -10.45 2.91 1.47
CA MET A 61 -10.40 4.37 1.61
C MET A 61 -9.96 4.78 3.02
N GLU A 62 -10.45 4.08 4.04
CA GLU A 62 -10.04 4.27 5.42
C GLU A 62 -8.55 3.93 5.60
N PHE A 63 -8.11 2.79 5.06
CA PHE A 63 -6.70 2.38 5.03
C PHE A 63 -5.79 3.44 4.39
N LEU A 64 -6.12 3.89 3.18
CA LEU A 64 -5.31 4.90 2.47
C LEU A 64 -5.27 6.24 3.23
N ALA A 65 -6.33 6.56 3.98
CA ALA A 65 -6.36 7.75 4.82
C ALA A 65 -5.45 7.65 6.06
N THR A 66 -5.21 6.45 6.61
CA THR A 66 -4.29 6.27 7.77
C THR A 66 -2.84 6.54 7.38
N LEU A 67 -2.45 6.20 6.15
CA LEU A 67 -1.08 6.38 5.64
C LEU A 67 -0.73 7.86 5.41
N ASN A 68 -1.70 8.66 4.97
CA ASN A 68 -1.49 10.11 4.78
C ASN A 68 -1.35 10.88 6.09
N LYS A 69 -1.84 10.36 7.22
CA LYS A 69 -1.66 11.00 8.52
C LYS A 69 -0.22 10.92 9.06
N SER A 70 0.60 10.02 8.53
CA SER A 70 1.99 9.85 8.99
C SER A 70 2.97 10.90 8.44
N ILE A 71 2.52 11.80 7.56
CA ILE A 71 3.36 12.80 6.87
C ILE A 71 3.09 14.24 7.37
N LEU A 72 2.19 14.40 8.36
CA LEU A 72 1.98 15.61 9.16
C LEU A 72 2.48 15.39 10.59
#